data_AF-A0A1W5XZ85-F1
#
_entry.id   AF-A0A1W5XZ85-F1
#
_cell.length_a   1.000
_cell.length_b   1.000
_cell.length_c   1.000
_cell.angle_alpha   90.00
_cell.angle_beta   90.00
_cell.angle_gamma   90.00
#
_symmetry.space_group_name_H-M   'P 1'
#
loop_
_entity.id
_entity.type
_entity.pdbx_description
1 polymer ?
#
loop_
_entity_poly.entity_id
_entity_poly.type
_entity_poly.pdbx_seq_one_letter_code
_entity_poly.pdbx_strand_id
1 'polypeptide(L)'
;MNRWDADQESLAETPDLAALAALLADRTRAAICMALLDGGTWTAGELAEYASVAPSTTTEHLNLLVSGGLLAEERRGRRRYVRLAGPDTAETLENLAGLAPYRPVPIRSLAEANQRRALHHARTCYDHIAGALGVALAEAMTERGLLARDYGLVLTAAGAQWLTALGIPDTGPSAAHRAHVRTCFDWTVRRQHLSGAVGAALYRHAVDRAWIVKSPTTRILGVTAAGRTAFRDCLGLPDEALFPSFTPAAPRG
;
A
#
# COMPACT_ATOMS: atom_id res chain seq x y z
N MET A 1 -7.60 -48.37 -25.03
CA MET A 1 -8.76 -47.74 -24.37
C MET A 1 -8.57 -47.89 -22.86
N ASN A 2 -7.69 -47.08 -22.28
CA ASN A 2 -7.36 -47.18 -20.86
C ASN A 2 -8.15 -46.11 -20.11
N ARG A 3 -9.12 -46.63 -19.35
CA ARG A 3 -9.71 -46.13 -18.11
C ARG A 3 -8.92 -44.95 -17.55
N TRP A 4 -9.36 -43.73 -17.86
CA TRP A 4 -8.99 -42.57 -17.08
C TRP A 4 -9.42 -42.86 -15.64
N ASP A 5 -8.48 -42.71 -14.71
CA ASP A 5 -8.69 -42.73 -13.27
C ASP A 5 -9.69 -41.63 -12.90
N ALA A 6 -10.99 -41.97 -12.96
CA ALA A 6 -12.11 -41.08 -12.70
C ALA A 6 -12.27 -40.72 -11.20
N ASP A 7 -11.26 -41.02 -10.38
CA ASP A 7 -11.28 -40.82 -8.93
C ASP A 7 -10.38 -39.64 -8.48
N GLN A 8 -9.85 -38.83 -9.41
CA GLN A 8 -9.00 -37.65 -9.11
C GLN A 8 -9.66 -36.29 -9.43
N GLU A 9 -10.92 -36.24 -9.87
CA GLU A 9 -11.64 -34.99 -10.22
C GLU A 9 -12.81 -34.67 -9.27
N SER A 10 -12.73 -34.97 -7.97
CA SER A 10 -13.90 -34.77 -7.08
C SER A 10 -13.97 -33.41 -6.36
N LEU A 11 -13.00 -32.51 -6.52
CA LEU A 11 -13.04 -31.18 -5.89
C LEU A 11 -12.42 -30.12 -6.79
N ALA A 12 -13.25 -29.20 -7.29
CA ALA A 12 -12.79 -27.93 -7.84
C ALA A 12 -12.76 -26.90 -6.70
N GLU A 13 -11.59 -26.35 -6.39
CA GLU A 13 -11.46 -25.26 -5.43
C GLU A 13 -12.04 -23.97 -6.04
N THR A 14 -13.00 -23.36 -5.37
CA THR A 14 -13.57 -22.06 -5.75
C THR A 14 -13.24 -21.04 -4.65
N PRO A 15 -12.83 -19.80 -5.00
CA PRO A 15 -12.60 -18.77 -4.00
C PRO A 15 -13.84 -18.50 -3.14
N ASP A 16 -13.70 -18.61 -1.82
CA ASP A 16 -14.76 -18.26 -0.87
C ASP A 16 -14.67 -16.78 -0.48
N LEU A 17 -15.28 -15.94 -1.31
CA LEU A 17 -15.36 -14.50 -1.07
C LEU A 17 -16.14 -14.16 0.20
N ALA A 18 -17.14 -14.97 0.57
CA ALA A 18 -17.96 -14.72 1.74
C ALA A 18 -17.17 -14.94 3.04
N ALA A 19 -16.33 -15.97 3.10
CA ALA A 19 -15.43 -16.20 4.23
C ALA A 19 -14.44 -15.04 4.41
N LEU A 20 -13.83 -14.54 3.31
CA LEU A 20 -12.96 -13.37 3.37
C LEU A 20 -13.72 -12.12 3.85
N ALA A 21 -14.91 -11.87 3.31
CA ALA A 21 -15.73 -10.74 3.72
C ALA A 21 -16.13 -10.82 5.20
N ALA A 22 -16.46 -12.02 5.70
CA ALA A 22 -16.78 -12.24 7.10
C ALA A 22 -15.61 -11.92 8.04
N LEU A 23 -14.35 -12.20 7.64
CA LEU A 23 -13.17 -11.78 8.39
C LEU A 23 -13.05 -10.25 8.49
N LEU A 24 -13.50 -9.51 7.47
CA LEU A 24 -13.40 -8.04 7.44
C LEU A 24 -14.64 -7.33 7.98
N ALA A 25 -15.78 -8.03 8.10
CA ALA A 25 -17.05 -7.51 8.62
C ALA A 25 -17.07 -7.32 10.15
N ASP A 26 -15.94 -6.93 10.74
CA ASP A 26 -15.80 -6.59 12.15
C ASP A 26 -14.86 -5.38 12.30
N ARG A 27 -15.28 -4.40 13.09
CA ARG A 27 -14.57 -3.12 13.22
C ARG A 27 -13.17 -3.28 13.80
N THR A 28 -12.99 -4.19 14.76
CA THR A 28 -11.70 -4.43 15.42
C THR A 28 -10.75 -5.14 14.46
N ARG A 29 -11.22 -6.18 13.77
CA ARG A 29 -10.42 -6.87 12.75
C ARG A 29 -10.00 -5.95 11.62
N ALA A 30 -10.92 -5.14 11.09
CA ALA A 30 -10.62 -4.14 10.08
C ALA A 30 -9.59 -3.11 10.58
N ALA A 31 -9.72 -2.62 11.83
CA ALA A 31 -8.76 -1.69 12.42
C ALA A 31 -7.36 -2.32 12.59
N ILE A 32 -7.28 -3.58 13.03
CA ILE A 32 -6.02 -4.33 13.13
C ILE A 32 -5.36 -4.47 11.75
N CYS A 33 -6.12 -4.87 10.73
CA CYS A 33 -5.62 -4.97 9.36
C CYS A 33 -5.09 -3.62 8.85
N MET A 34 -5.80 -2.52 9.11
CA MET A 34 -5.37 -1.19 8.71
C MET A 34 -4.11 -0.72 9.47
N ALA A 35 -3.94 -1.09 10.74
CA ALA A 35 -2.73 -0.79 11.50
C ALA A 35 -1.51 -1.55 10.95
N LEU A 36 -1.71 -2.82 10.58
CA LEU A 36 -0.65 -3.69 10.08
C LEU A 36 -0.20 -3.35 8.64
N LEU A 37 -0.98 -2.53 7.93
CA LEU A 37 -0.55 -1.98 6.64
C LEU A 37 0.75 -1.18 6.75
N ASP A 38 1.13 -0.67 7.93
CA ASP A 38 2.40 0.02 8.13
C ASP A 38 3.65 -0.87 7.92
N GLY A 39 3.45 -2.18 7.72
CA GLY A 39 4.50 -3.15 7.38
C GLY A 39 5.30 -3.63 8.60
N GLY A 40 5.01 -3.09 9.77
CA GLY A 40 5.60 -3.53 11.04
C GLY A 40 5.03 -4.85 11.55
N THR A 41 5.80 -5.53 12.40
CA THR A 41 5.33 -6.65 13.21
C THR A 41 4.81 -6.13 14.54
N TRP A 42 3.60 -6.52 14.94
CA TRP A 42 2.97 -6.08 16.18
C TRP A 42 2.72 -7.25 17.13
N THR A 43 2.69 -6.99 18.42
CA THR A 43 2.21 -7.91 19.43
C THR A 43 0.70 -7.76 19.65
N ALA A 44 0.08 -8.79 20.24
CA ALA A 44 -1.34 -8.72 20.61
C ALA A 44 -1.64 -7.60 21.61
N GLY A 45 -0.68 -7.27 22.50
CA GLY A 45 -0.82 -6.18 23.46
C GLY A 45 -0.87 -4.81 22.80
N GLU A 46 0.06 -4.54 21.88
CA GLU A 46 0.10 -3.27 21.12
C GLU A 46 -1.16 -3.10 20.26
N LEU A 47 -1.66 -4.18 19.66
CA LEU A 47 -2.90 -4.13 18.88
C LEU A 47 -4.15 -3.97 19.75
N ALA A 48 -4.15 -4.54 20.96
CA ALA A 48 -5.23 -4.34 21.93
C ALA A 48 -5.33 -2.87 22.36
N GLU A 49 -4.18 -2.24 22.64
CA GLU A 49 -4.09 -0.81 22.94
C GLU A 49 -4.57 0.02 21.75
N TYR A 50 -4.05 -0.24 20.55
CA TYR A 50 -4.43 0.46 19.31
C TYR A 50 -5.94 0.41 19.04
N ALA A 51 -6.53 -0.78 19.15
CA ALA A 51 -7.94 -1.00 18.87
C ALA A 51 -8.86 -0.70 20.07
N SER A 52 -8.30 -0.31 21.22
CA SER A 52 -9.04 -0.04 22.45
C SER A 52 -9.98 -1.20 22.87
N VAL A 53 -9.46 -2.43 22.82
CA VAL A 53 -10.17 -3.66 23.22
C VAL A 53 -9.32 -4.51 24.18
N ALA A 54 -9.96 -5.45 24.88
CA ALA A 54 -9.26 -6.33 25.81
C ALA A 54 -8.25 -7.26 25.09
N PRO A 55 -7.11 -7.62 25.72
CA PRO A 55 -6.13 -8.53 25.12
C PRO A 55 -6.67 -9.90 24.71
N SER A 56 -7.65 -10.43 25.46
CA SER A 56 -8.33 -11.69 25.12
C SER A 56 -9.13 -11.57 23.82
N THR A 57 -9.90 -10.50 23.66
CA THR A 57 -10.65 -10.17 22.43
C THR A 57 -9.72 -9.99 21.24
N THR A 58 -8.61 -9.24 21.41
CA THR A 58 -7.60 -9.10 20.36
C THR A 58 -7.02 -10.46 19.96
N THR A 59 -6.71 -11.33 20.93
CA THR A 59 -6.15 -12.66 20.65
C THR A 59 -7.11 -13.51 19.82
N GLU A 60 -8.40 -13.49 20.14
CA GLU A 60 -9.44 -14.18 19.36
C GLU A 60 -9.51 -13.66 17.92
N HIS A 61 -9.54 -12.34 17.74
CA HIS A 61 -9.50 -11.72 16.42
C HIS A 61 -8.25 -12.08 15.62
N LEU A 62 -7.07 -12.09 16.26
CA LEU A 62 -5.83 -12.49 15.61
C LEU A 62 -5.85 -13.95 15.17
N ASN A 63 -6.43 -14.84 15.97
CA ASN A 63 -6.55 -16.25 15.59
C ASN A 63 -7.44 -16.42 14.36
N LEU A 64 -8.57 -15.71 14.28
CA LEU A 64 -9.44 -15.72 13.10
C LEU A 64 -8.70 -15.19 11.86
N LEU A 65 -8.01 -14.05 11.99
CA LEU A 65 -7.30 -13.42 10.88
C LEU A 65 -6.09 -14.24 10.39
N VAL A 66 -5.39 -14.93 11.29
CA VAL A 66 -4.29 -15.85 10.93
C VAL A 66 -4.85 -17.11 10.26
N SER A 67 -5.89 -17.72 10.84
CA SER A 67 -6.51 -18.93 10.28
C SER A 67 -7.12 -18.67 8.91
N GLY A 68 -7.65 -17.46 8.70
CA GLY A 68 -8.18 -16.99 7.43
C GLY A 68 -7.14 -16.48 6.42
N GLY A 69 -5.84 -16.59 6.75
CA GLY A 69 -4.74 -16.26 5.82
C GLY A 69 -4.50 -14.76 5.59
N LEU A 70 -5.16 -13.86 6.32
CA LEU A 70 -4.91 -12.42 6.22
C LEU A 70 -3.65 -12.00 6.98
N LEU A 71 -3.34 -12.69 8.07
CA LEU A 71 -2.16 -12.42 8.88
C LEU A 71 -1.22 -13.63 8.91
N ALA A 72 0.07 -13.34 9.01
CA ALA A 72 1.09 -14.31 9.38
C ALA A 72 1.58 -14.02 10.79
N GLU A 73 1.94 -15.08 11.53
CA GLU A 73 2.52 -14.96 12.85
C GLU A 73 3.96 -15.45 12.90
N GLU A 74 4.76 -14.84 13.76
CA GLU A 74 6.12 -15.23 14.07
C GLU A 74 6.31 -15.26 15.59
N ARG A 75 6.93 -16.32 16.10
CA ARG A 75 7.36 -16.37 17.51
C ARG A 75 8.78 -15.90 17.64
N ARG A 76 8.99 -14.82 18.41
CA ARG A 76 10.32 -14.37 18.81
C ARG A 76 10.42 -14.43 20.34
N GLY A 77 11.12 -15.45 20.81
CA GLY A 77 11.17 -15.79 22.23
C GLY A 77 9.77 -16.10 22.79
N ARG A 78 9.39 -15.42 23.87
CA ARG A 78 8.07 -15.61 24.52
C ARG A 78 6.94 -14.80 23.90
N ARG A 79 7.23 -13.93 22.93
CA ARG A 79 6.26 -13.00 22.35
C ARG A 79 5.78 -13.52 21.00
N ARG A 80 4.46 -13.47 20.81
CA ARG A 80 3.78 -13.68 19.53
C ARG A 80 3.74 -12.35 18.79
N TYR A 81 4.30 -12.33 17.60
CA TYR A 81 4.24 -11.21 16.68
C TYR A 81 3.34 -11.57 15.49
N VAL A 82 2.62 -10.60 14.98
CA VAL A 82 1.77 -10.72 13.81
C VAL A 82 2.11 -9.64 12.79
N ARG A 83 1.94 -9.97 11.51
CA ARG A 83 2.06 -9.06 10.36
C ARG A 83 1.02 -9.44 9.31
N LEU A 84 0.79 -8.59 8.32
CA LEU A 84 0.05 -9.01 7.12
C LEU A 84 0.75 -10.22 6.48
N ALA A 85 -0.05 -11.14 5.93
CA ALA A 85 0.47 -12.37 5.35
C ALA A 85 1.48 -12.10 4.22
N GLY A 86 1.22 -11.08 3.39
CA GLY A 86 2.17 -10.63 2.38
C GLY A 86 1.74 -9.37 1.61
N PRO A 87 2.51 -9.01 0.56
CA PRO A 87 2.24 -7.87 -0.32
C PRO A 87 0.81 -7.85 -0.88
N ASP A 88 0.35 -8.99 -1.40
CA ASP A 88 -0.94 -9.10 -2.09
C ASP A 88 -2.11 -8.86 -1.12
N THR A 89 -1.96 -9.30 0.14
CA THR A 89 -2.93 -9.02 1.20
C THR A 89 -2.99 -7.53 1.52
N ALA A 90 -1.83 -6.86 1.61
CA ALA A 90 -1.76 -5.43 1.84
C ALA A 90 -2.44 -4.65 0.71
N GLU A 91 -2.10 -4.95 -0.55
CA GLU A 91 -2.71 -4.32 -1.72
C GLU A 91 -4.23 -4.54 -1.75
N THR A 92 -4.69 -5.75 -1.45
CA THR A 92 -6.13 -6.08 -1.39
C THR A 92 -6.85 -5.26 -0.32
N LEU A 93 -6.28 -5.19 0.89
CA LEU A 93 -6.85 -4.42 1.99
C LEU A 93 -6.91 -2.92 1.67
N GLU A 94 -5.89 -2.38 1.00
CA GLU A 94 -5.88 -0.97 0.58
C GLU A 94 -6.93 -0.68 -0.48
N ASN A 95 -7.08 -1.55 -1.47
CA ASN A 95 -8.11 -1.42 -2.49
C ASN A 95 -9.52 -1.47 -1.87
N LEU A 96 -9.77 -2.41 -0.94
CA LEU A 96 -11.05 -2.47 -0.21
C LEU A 96 -11.28 -1.23 0.65
N ALA A 97 -10.27 -0.75 1.37
CA ALA A 97 -10.36 0.47 2.17
C ALA A 97 -10.67 1.70 1.30
N GLY A 98 -10.15 1.73 0.07
CA GLY A 98 -10.45 2.76 -0.91
C GLY A 98 -11.92 2.81 -1.35
N LEU A 99 -12.58 1.65 -1.41
CA LEU A 99 -13.99 1.54 -1.79
C LEU A 99 -14.95 1.76 -0.61
N ALA A 100 -14.45 1.70 0.63
CA ALA A 100 -15.26 1.79 1.82
C ALA A 100 -15.82 3.20 2.05
N PRO A 101 -17.02 3.33 2.65
CA PRO A 101 -17.55 4.63 3.05
C PRO A 101 -16.68 5.25 4.14
N TYR A 102 -16.37 6.54 3.97
CA TYR A 102 -15.55 7.28 4.91
C TYR A 102 -16.37 7.79 6.08
N ARG A 103 -15.87 7.55 7.29
CA ARG A 103 -16.44 8.08 8.54
C ARG A 103 -15.55 9.20 9.10
N PRO A 104 -16.13 10.33 9.55
CA PRO A 104 -15.38 11.32 10.32
C PRO A 104 -14.84 10.70 11.62
N VAL A 105 -13.56 10.93 11.90
CA VAL A 105 -12.91 10.56 13.16
C VAL A 105 -12.37 11.85 13.79
N PRO A 106 -12.67 12.13 15.08
CA PRO A 106 -12.17 13.32 15.73
C PRO A 106 -10.65 13.27 15.88
N ILE A 107 -9.98 14.36 15.53
CA ILE A 107 -8.53 14.54 15.74
C ILE A 107 -8.33 15.08 17.15
N ARG A 108 -7.54 14.38 17.97
CA ARG A 108 -7.40 14.64 19.41
C ARG A 108 -6.15 15.45 19.76
N SER A 109 -5.22 15.61 18.83
CA SER A 109 -3.98 16.38 19.05
C SER A 109 -3.40 16.97 17.78
N LEU A 110 -2.54 17.99 17.93
CA LEU A 110 -1.76 18.54 16.82
C LEU A 110 -0.81 17.49 16.21
N ALA A 111 -0.23 16.61 17.03
CA ALA A 111 0.63 15.54 16.56
C ALA A 111 -0.14 14.58 15.64
N GLU A 112 -1.35 14.17 16.05
CA GLU A 112 -2.24 13.34 15.22
C GLU A 112 -2.64 14.06 13.94
N ALA A 113 -2.98 15.36 14.00
CA ALA A 113 -3.29 16.16 12.82
C ALA A 113 -2.13 16.16 11.82
N ASN A 114 -0.90 16.38 12.30
CA ASN A 114 0.30 16.45 11.47
C ASN A 114 0.64 15.09 10.85
N GLN A 115 0.52 14.00 11.62
CA GLN A 115 0.75 12.65 11.10
C GLN A 115 -0.25 12.30 9.99
N ARG A 116 -1.54 12.65 10.17
CA ARG A 116 -2.56 12.45 9.13
C ARG A 116 -2.28 13.26 7.87
N ARG A 117 -1.83 14.51 8.01
CA ARG A 117 -1.44 15.37 6.87
C ARG A 117 -0.23 14.80 6.14
N ALA A 118 0.77 14.32 6.87
CA ALA A 118 1.96 13.72 6.28
C ALA A 118 1.63 12.43 5.50
N LEU A 119 0.81 11.54 6.09
CA LEU A 119 0.32 10.32 5.42
C LEU A 119 -0.51 10.62 4.18
N HIS A 120 -1.33 11.67 4.22
CA HIS A 120 -2.10 12.13 3.07
C HIS A 120 -1.19 12.69 1.97
N HIS A 121 -0.14 13.44 2.31
CA HIS A 121 0.75 14.05 1.32
C HIS A 121 1.56 13.01 0.56
N ALA A 122 2.35 12.20 1.26
CA ALA A 122 3.19 11.19 0.63
C ALA A 122 3.43 10.02 1.60
N ARG A 123 3.15 8.81 1.14
CA ARG A 123 3.42 7.58 1.88
C ARG A 123 3.74 6.43 0.93
N THR A 124 4.21 5.33 1.49
CA THR A 124 4.30 4.07 0.76
C THR A 124 2.97 3.32 0.94
N CYS A 125 2.40 2.73 -0.12
CA CYS A 125 1.28 1.78 0.01
C CYS A 125 1.80 0.40 0.45
N TYR A 126 2.84 -0.07 -0.23
CA TYR A 126 3.64 -1.23 0.19
C TYR A 126 5.06 -1.09 -0.34
N ASP A 127 5.17 -1.01 -1.67
CA ASP A 127 6.42 -0.83 -2.41
C ASP A 127 6.30 0.21 -3.53
N HIS A 128 5.24 1.00 -3.52
CA HIS A 128 4.99 2.08 -4.48
C HIS A 128 4.55 3.35 -3.75
N ILE A 129 4.74 4.49 -4.41
CA ILE A 129 4.41 5.82 -3.88
C ILE A 129 2.89 6.01 -3.91
N ALA A 130 2.35 6.45 -2.78
CA ALA A 130 0.94 6.72 -2.56
C ALA A 130 0.77 8.10 -1.88
N GLY A 131 -0.46 8.48 -1.63
CA GLY A 131 -0.86 9.80 -1.14
C GLY A 131 -1.03 10.78 -2.29
N ALA A 132 -1.12 12.06 -1.96
CA ALA A 132 -1.29 13.12 -2.95
C ALA A 132 -0.16 13.10 -3.99
N LEU A 133 1.08 12.83 -3.56
CA LEU A 133 2.22 12.66 -4.45
C LEU A 133 2.04 11.47 -5.41
N GLY A 134 1.63 10.29 -4.92
CA GLY A 134 1.44 9.10 -5.75
C GLY A 134 0.35 9.28 -6.80
N VAL A 135 -0.76 9.93 -6.42
CA VAL A 135 -1.85 10.29 -7.34
C VAL A 135 -1.35 11.30 -8.38
N ALA A 136 -0.69 12.37 -7.95
CA ALA A 136 -0.19 13.40 -8.86
C ALA A 136 0.83 12.85 -9.87
N LEU A 137 1.69 11.91 -9.46
CA LEU A 137 2.59 11.20 -10.37
C LEU A 137 1.82 10.43 -11.45
N ALA A 138 0.81 9.66 -11.05
CA ALA A 138 0.00 8.88 -11.98
C ALA A 138 -0.77 9.79 -12.96
N GLU A 139 -1.29 10.93 -12.48
CA GLU A 139 -1.95 11.93 -13.31
C GLU A 139 -1.00 12.58 -14.31
N ALA A 140 0.13 13.12 -13.85
CA ALA A 140 1.11 13.77 -14.70
C ALA A 140 1.66 12.81 -15.78
N MET A 141 1.88 11.54 -15.42
CA MET A 141 2.24 10.51 -16.40
C MET A 141 1.13 10.25 -17.42
N THR A 142 -0.14 10.26 -17.00
CA THR A 142 -1.29 10.10 -17.91
C THR A 142 -1.46 11.30 -18.83
N GLU A 143 -1.38 12.52 -18.31
CA GLU A 143 -1.52 13.77 -19.06
C GLU A 143 -0.43 13.92 -20.13
N ARG A 144 0.78 13.42 -19.85
CA ARG A 144 1.90 13.39 -20.80
C ARG A 144 1.87 12.20 -21.76
N GLY A 145 0.83 11.38 -21.74
CA GLY A 145 0.69 10.20 -22.58
C GLY A 145 1.70 9.08 -22.28
N LEU A 146 2.34 9.11 -21.11
CA LEU A 146 3.22 8.03 -20.63
C LEU A 146 2.42 6.84 -20.11
N LEU A 147 1.22 7.11 -19.61
CA LEU A 147 0.21 6.11 -19.27
C LEU A 147 -1.04 6.35 -20.11
N ALA A 148 -1.69 5.27 -20.54
CA ALA A 148 -3.00 5.29 -21.17
C ALA A 148 -4.05 4.72 -20.22
N ARG A 149 -5.31 5.17 -20.38
CA ARG A 149 -6.46 4.61 -19.68
C ARG A 149 -7.16 3.60 -20.58
N ASP A 150 -7.07 2.31 -20.25
CA ASP A 150 -7.72 1.22 -20.96
C ASP A 150 -8.17 0.16 -19.94
N TYR A 151 -9.40 0.29 -19.44
CA TYR A 151 -9.93 -0.51 -18.31
C TYR A 151 -8.98 -0.60 -17.09
N GLY A 152 -8.15 0.44 -16.90
CA GLY A 152 -7.01 0.47 -15.99
C GLY A 152 -5.93 1.41 -16.53
N LEU A 153 -4.78 1.49 -15.85
CA LEU A 153 -3.60 2.17 -16.39
C LEU A 153 -2.73 1.17 -17.16
N VAL A 154 -2.22 1.59 -18.31
CA VAL A 154 -1.27 0.82 -19.13
C VAL A 154 -0.07 1.71 -19.45
N LEU A 155 1.14 1.15 -19.42
CA LEU A 155 2.36 1.85 -19.83
C LEU A 155 2.38 1.97 -21.35
N THR A 156 2.53 3.19 -21.86
CA THR A 156 2.66 3.41 -23.31
C THR A 156 4.11 3.20 -23.76
N ALA A 157 4.34 3.06 -25.07
CA ALA A 157 5.69 3.03 -25.61
C ALA A 157 6.50 4.30 -25.24
N ALA A 158 5.86 5.46 -25.21
CA ALA A 158 6.48 6.70 -24.75
C ALA A 158 6.82 6.65 -23.25
N GLY A 159 5.94 6.05 -22.43
CA GLY A 159 6.20 5.79 -21.02
C GLY A 159 7.40 4.89 -20.77
N ALA A 160 7.51 3.78 -21.50
CA ALA A 160 8.64 2.85 -21.40
C ALA A 160 9.98 3.52 -21.79
N GLN A 161 9.97 4.32 -22.85
CA GLN A 161 11.14 5.12 -23.25
C GLN A 161 11.51 6.17 -22.20
N TRP A 162 10.51 6.85 -21.63
CA TRP A 162 10.73 7.83 -20.56
C TRP A 162 11.33 7.18 -19.31
N LEU A 163 10.83 6.03 -18.88
CA LEU A 163 11.40 5.27 -17.75
C LEU A 163 12.86 4.91 -18.03
N THR A 164 13.14 4.39 -19.23
CA THR A 164 14.50 4.02 -19.64
C THR A 164 15.43 5.23 -19.63
N ALA A 165 14.99 6.37 -20.15
CA ALA A 165 15.74 7.63 -20.14
C ALA A 165 16.01 8.13 -18.71
N LEU A 166 15.10 7.85 -17.76
CA LEU A 166 15.29 8.16 -16.34
C LEU A 166 16.31 7.23 -15.67
N GLY A 167 16.65 6.11 -16.29
CA GLY A 167 17.47 5.05 -15.74
C GLY A 167 16.67 3.99 -14.98
N ILE A 168 15.38 3.84 -15.29
CA ILE A 168 14.50 2.80 -14.77
C ILE A 168 14.28 1.77 -15.89
N PRO A 169 14.87 0.56 -15.79
CA PRO A 169 14.66 -0.46 -16.81
C PRO A 169 13.21 -0.93 -16.76
N ASP A 170 12.56 -0.93 -17.93
CA ASP A 170 11.31 -1.64 -18.10
C ASP A 170 11.60 -3.14 -18.13
N THR A 171 11.09 -3.86 -17.13
CA THR A 171 11.28 -5.30 -16.99
C THR A 171 10.06 -6.10 -17.46
N GLY A 172 9.04 -5.43 -18.00
CA GLY A 172 7.78 -6.05 -18.42
C GLY A 172 6.96 -6.60 -17.24
N PRO A 173 5.99 -7.50 -17.52
CA PRO A 173 5.32 -8.30 -16.50
C PRO A 173 6.33 -9.26 -15.85
N SER A 174 6.30 -9.39 -14.52
CA SER A 174 7.18 -10.32 -13.80
C SER A 174 6.71 -11.77 -13.96
N ALA A 175 7.66 -12.71 -13.98
CA ALA A 175 7.40 -14.15 -13.89
C ALA A 175 6.65 -14.57 -12.61
N ALA A 176 6.63 -13.73 -11.57
CA ALA A 176 5.96 -13.98 -10.29
C ALA A 176 4.53 -13.40 -10.22
N HIS A 177 3.73 -13.48 -11.30
CA HIS A 177 2.33 -13.00 -11.36
C HIS A 177 2.10 -11.49 -11.13
N ARG A 178 3.15 -10.68 -11.03
CA ARG A 178 3.01 -9.24 -10.84
C ARG A 178 2.68 -8.55 -12.15
N ALA A 179 1.48 -7.96 -12.21
CA ALA A 179 1.07 -7.14 -13.34
C ALA A 179 2.04 -5.97 -13.56
N HIS A 180 2.31 -5.68 -14.84
CA HIS A 180 3.28 -4.69 -15.26
C HIS A 180 2.89 -3.27 -14.79
N VAL A 181 1.64 -2.86 -15.07
CA VAL A 181 1.00 -1.67 -14.51
C VAL A 181 -0.31 -2.09 -13.84
N ARG A 182 -0.59 -1.51 -12.67
CA ARG A 182 -1.86 -1.59 -11.95
C ARG A 182 -2.23 -0.21 -11.40
N THR A 183 -3.50 -0.07 -11.06
CA THR A 183 -4.00 1.03 -10.22
C THR A 183 -4.29 0.51 -8.82
N CYS A 184 -3.76 1.19 -7.81
CA CYS A 184 -4.19 1.01 -6.43
C CYS A 184 -5.06 2.22 -6.05
N PHE A 185 -6.13 1.99 -5.28
CA PHE A 185 -6.97 3.10 -4.83
C PHE A 185 -6.39 3.71 -3.55
N ASP A 186 -6.03 4.98 -3.59
CA ASP A 186 -5.49 5.68 -2.44
C ASP A 186 -6.60 6.00 -1.43
N TRP A 187 -6.61 5.33 -0.28
CA TRP A 187 -7.63 5.60 0.73
C TRP A 187 -7.50 6.98 1.39
N THR A 188 -6.33 7.64 1.34
CA THR A 188 -6.15 8.96 1.94
C THR A 188 -6.68 10.08 1.03
N VAL A 189 -6.49 9.96 -0.29
CA VAL A 189 -6.83 10.96 -1.30
C VAL A 189 -8.12 10.62 -2.07
N ARG A 190 -8.56 9.35 -2.00
CA ARG A 190 -9.73 8.80 -2.70
C ARG A 190 -9.60 8.75 -4.23
N ARG A 191 -8.39 8.46 -4.70
CA ARG A 191 -8.05 8.48 -6.13
C ARG A 191 -7.07 7.37 -6.45
N GLN A 192 -7.04 6.93 -7.70
CA GLN A 192 -6.13 5.89 -8.13
C GLN A 192 -4.71 6.44 -8.30
N HIS A 193 -3.72 5.66 -7.86
CA HIS A 193 -2.30 5.91 -8.10
C HIS A 193 -1.63 4.68 -8.75
N LEU A 194 -0.41 4.88 -9.23
CA LEU A 194 0.35 3.89 -9.98
C LEU A 194 0.92 2.80 -9.05
N SER A 195 0.57 1.54 -9.33
CA SER A 195 1.13 0.35 -8.68
C SER A 195 1.65 -0.64 -9.73
N GLY A 196 1.86 -1.90 -9.36
CA GLY A 196 2.49 -2.90 -10.25
C GLY A 196 4.01 -2.78 -10.31
N ALA A 197 4.62 -3.44 -11.29
CA ALA A 197 6.08 -3.46 -11.45
C ALA A 197 6.64 -2.06 -11.74
N VAL A 198 5.95 -1.26 -12.56
CA VAL A 198 6.35 0.12 -12.86
C VAL A 198 6.29 1.01 -11.63
N GLY A 199 5.20 0.97 -10.86
CA GLY A 199 5.06 1.76 -9.63
C GLY A 199 6.17 1.44 -8.61
N ALA A 200 6.53 0.17 -8.47
CA ALA A 200 7.62 -0.24 -7.58
C ALA A 200 9.02 0.10 -8.10
N ALA A 201 9.22 0.08 -9.42
CA ALA A 201 10.48 0.52 -10.03
C ALA A 201 10.67 2.04 -9.84
N LEU A 202 9.61 2.83 -10.03
CA LEU A 202 9.64 4.28 -9.79
C LEU A 202 9.88 4.61 -8.31
N TYR A 203 9.24 3.89 -7.38
CA TYR A 203 9.50 4.04 -5.95
C TYR A 203 10.95 3.75 -5.59
N ARG A 204 11.50 2.60 -6.03
CA ARG A 204 12.91 2.25 -5.78
C ARG A 204 13.85 3.31 -6.34
N HIS A 205 13.63 3.72 -7.58
CA HIS A 205 14.41 4.79 -8.20
C HIS A 205 14.39 6.10 -7.39
N ALA A 206 13.21 6.52 -6.94
CA ALA A 206 13.06 7.72 -6.15
C ALA A 206 13.76 7.60 -4.77
N VAL A 207 13.78 6.42 -4.16
CA VAL A 207 14.57 6.17 -2.93
C VAL A 207 16.07 6.19 -3.23
N ASP A 208 16.52 5.46 -4.25
CA ASP A 208 17.94 5.31 -4.61
C ASP A 208 18.57 6.65 -5.02
N ARG A 209 17.80 7.51 -5.69
CA ARG A 209 18.20 8.88 -6.06
C ARG A 209 17.96 9.91 -4.95
N ALA A 210 17.50 9.47 -3.77
CA ALA A 210 17.13 10.32 -2.64
C ALA A 210 16.13 11.43 -3.00
N TRP A 211 15.22 11.18 -3.94
CA TRP A 211 14.08 12.07 -4.23
C TRP A 211 13.05 12.01 -3.11
N ILE A 212 12.91 10.83 -2.52
CA ILE A 212 12.07 10.57 -1.36
C ILE A 212 12.90 9.86 -0.28
N VAL A 213 12.55 10.10 0.97
CA VAL A 213 13.10 9.39 2.13
C VAL A 213 11.98 8.73 2.90
N LYS A 214 12.16 7.45 3.25
CA LYS A 214 11.17 6.69 4.02
C LYS A 214 11.38 6.88 5.52
N SER A 215 10.29 7.10 6.25
CA SER A 215 10.31 7.04 7.71
C SER A 215 10.70 5.62 8.19
N PRO A 216 11.58 5.47 9.19
CA PRO A 216 11.98 4.16 9.68
C PRO A 216 10.85 3.42 10.41
N THR A 217 9.86 4.16 10.92
CA THR A 217 8.81 3.64 11.81
C THR A 217 7.41 3.76 11.24
N THR A 218 7.22 4.50 10.14
CA THR A 218 5.92 4.74 9.53
C THR A 218 5.99 4.61 8.01
N ARG A 219 4.85 4.59 7.34
CA ARG A 219 4.79 4.61 5.88
C ARG A 219 5.01 5.99 5.26
N ILE A 220 5.14 7.04 6.07
CA ILE A 220 5.31 8.40 5.57
C ILE A 220 6.59 8.50 4.74
N LEU A 221 6.46 9.19 3.60
CA LEU A 221 7.58 9.57 2.74
C LEU A 221 7.81 11.08 2.86
N GLY A 222 9.06 11.47 3.05
CA GLY A 222 9.48 12.86 2.91
C GLY A 222 9.99 13.12 1.50
N VAL A 223 9.48 14.15 0.82
CA VAL A 223 10.05 14.61 -0.45
C VAL A 223 11.25 15.51 -0.16
N THR A 224 12.41 15.18 -0.70
CA THR A 224 13.64 15.96 -0.48
C THR A 224 13.68 17.18 -1.39
N ALA A 225 14.62 18.11 -1.17
CA ALA A 225 14.83 19.23 -2.10
C ALA A 225 15.19 18.73 -3.50
N ALA A 226 16.07 17.73 -3.61
CA ALA A 226 16.44 17.10 -4.88
C ALA A 226 15.23 16.45 -5.55
N GLY A 227 14.37 15.76 -4.77
CA GLY A 227 13.15 15.15 -5.28
C GLY A 227 12.16 16.16 -5.83
N ARG A 228 11.97 17.29 -5.14
CA ARG A 228 11.09 18.36 -5.64
C ARG A 228 11.54 18.89 -6.99
N THR A 229 12.85 19.17 -7.14
CA THR A 229 13.42 19.58 -8.42
C THR A 229 13.23 18.50 -9.48
N ALA A 230 13.60 17.25 -9.18
CA ALA A 230 13.49 16.16 -10.13
C ALA A 230 12.05 15.87 -10.58
N PHE A 231 11.08 15.86 -9.66
CA PHE A 231 9.68 15.66 -9.97
C PHE A 231 9.09 16.81 -10.81
N ARG A 232 9.53 18.05 -10.54
CA ARG A 232 9.17 19.21 -11.37
C ARG A 232 9.76 19.09 -12.77
N ASP A 233 11.04 18.79 -12.88
CA ASP A 233 11.73 18.74 -14.18
C ASP A 233 11.26 17.55 -15.03
N CYS A 234 11.05 16.39 -14.41
CA CYS A 234 10.75 15.16 -15.12
C CYS A 234 9.27 15.03 -15.48
N LEU A 235 8.35 15.58 -14.67
CA LEU A 235 6.90 15.38 -14.81
C LEU A 235 6.07 16.67 -14.73
N GLY A 236 6.67 17.83 -14.44
CA GLY A 236 5.96 19.10 -14.33
C GLY A 236 5.10 19.20 -13.07
N LEU A 237 5.43 18.45 -12.01
CA LEU A 237 4.61 18.43 -10.80
C LEU A 237 4.54 19.81 -10.12
N PRO A 238 3.35 20.26 -9.71
CA PRO A 238 3.16 21.58 -9.11
C PRO A 238 3.51 21.57 -7.62
N ASP A 239 3.73 22.75 -7.04
CA ASP A 239 4.23 22.87 -5.67
C ASP A 239 3.29 22.23 -4.62
N GLU A 240 1.97 22.28 -4.81
CA GLU A 240 1.01 21.63 -3.92
C GLU A 240 1.16 20.11 -3.83
N ALA A 241 1.70 19.47 -4.88
CA ALA A 241 1.99 18.04 -4.88
C ALA A 241 3.37 17.72 -4.27
N LEU A 242 4.27 18.71 -4.25
CA LEU A 242 5.68 18.56 -3.86
C LEU A 242 5.99 18.98 -2.42
N PHE A 243 5.12 19.81 -1.84
CA PHE A 243 5.23 20.28 -0.46
C PHE A 243 4.06 19.75 0.36
N PRO A 244 4.31 19.20 1.57
CA PRO A 244 3.22 18.91 2.48
C PRO A 244 2.58 20.23 2.89
N SER A 245 1.26 20.24 3.11
CA SER A 245 0.54 21.41 3.61
C SER A 245 0.94 21.84 5.04
N PHE A 246 2.00 21.23 5.60
CA PHE A 246 2.62 21.51 6.89
C PHE A 246 4.02 20.85 6.98
N THR A 247 4.97 21.48 7.68
CA THR A 247 6.32 20.92 7.92
C THR A 247 6.32 19.99 9.13
N PRO A 248 6.47 18.66 8.99
CA PRO A 248 6.51 17.77 10.15
C PRO A 248 7.69 18.14 11.08
N ALA A 249 7.48 18.05 12.39
CA ALA A 249 8.56 18.20 13.36
C ALA A 249 9.63 17.12 13.10
N ALA A 250 10.90 17.51 13.14
CA ALA A 250 12.02 16.59 12.94
C ALA A 250 11.92 15.37 13.89
N PRO A 251 12.31 14.17 13.45
CA PRO A 251 12.34 13.00 14.32
C PRO A 251 13.25 13.29 15.51
N ARG A 252 12.75 13.05 16.73
CA ARG A 252 13.61 13.05 17.93
C ARG A 252 14.46 11.78 17.84
N GLY A 253 15.79 11.97 17.86
CA GLY A 253 16.78 10.89 17.88
C GLY A 253 16.76 10.10 19.18
#